data_AF-A0A8T7DFI0-F1
#
_entry.id   AF-A0A8T7DFI0-F1
#
_cell.length_a   1.000
_cell.length_b   1.000
_cell.length_c   1.000
_cell.angle_alpha   90.00
_cell.angle_beta   90.00
_cell.angle_gamma   90.00
#
_symmetry.space_group_name_H-M   'P 1'
#
loop_
_entity.id
_entity.type
_entity.pdbx_description
1 polymer ?
#
loop_
_entity_poly.entity_id
_entity_poly.type
_entity_poly.pdbx_seq_one_letter_code
_entity_poly.pdbx_strand_id
1 'polypeptide(L)'
;MFFQKLTFCLLWFGCISASHAQVMITGVDQATLDNVLAFLRLDDEPCDAPDWRIRRLFVGAEDEIREALEVVGYYDVVIEQRLERNEECWLASFDITL
;
A
#
# COMPACT_ATOMS: atom_id res chain seq x y z
N MET A 1 6.70 -39.97 -46.61
CA MET A 1 5.42 -39.92 -45.86
C MET A 1 5.74 -39.67 -44.41
N PHE A 2 5.12 -38.63 -43.84
CA PHE A 2 4.61 -38.53 -42.46
C PHE A 2 5.60 -38.74 -41.30
N PHE A 3 5.64 -37.94 -40.25
CA PHE A 3 4.92 -36.74 -39.78
C PHE A 3 5.71 -36.41 -38.47
N GLN A 4 6.16 -35.18 -38.24
CA GLN A 4 5.41 -34.22 -37.41
C GLN A 4 5.82 -34.22 -35.92
N LYS A 5 6.54 -33.13 -35.55
CA LYS A 5 6.50 -32.40 -34.26
C LYS A 5 7.18 -33.11 -33.07
N LEU A 6 8.37 -32.71 -32.58
CA LEU A 6 8.74 -31.39 -32.04
C LEU A 6 7.62 -30.81 -31.17
N THR A 7 7.53 -31.27 -29.92
CA THR A 7 6.66 -30.67 -28.91
C THR A 7 7.52 -30.28 -27.71
N PHE A 8 8.18 -29.15 -27.90
CA PHE A 8 8.84 -28.36 -26.87
C PHE A 8 7.72 -27.71 -26.04
N CYS A 9 7.35 -28.34 -24.92
CA CYS A 9 6.40 -27.74 -23.97
C CYS A 9 7.17 -26.75 -23.08
N LEU A 10 7.56 -25.61 -23.66
CA LEU A 10 7.91 -24.41 -22.90
C LEU A 10 6.61 -23.90 -22.27
N LEU A 11 6.34 -24.33 -21.05
CA LEU A 11 5.34 -23.69 -20.20
C LEU A 11 5.85 -22.31 -19.84
N TRP A 12 5.45 -21.35 -20.67
CA TRP A 12 5.51 -19.92 -20.47
C TRP A 12 4.63 -19.59 -19.26
N PHE A 13 5.19 -19.71 -18.06
CA PHE A 13 4.61 -19.14 -16.86
C PHE A 13 4.69 -17.62 -17.01
N GLY A 14 3.62 -16.99 -17.49
CA GLY A 14 3.48 -15.55 -17.40
C GLY A 14 3.36 -15.16 -15.93
N CYS A 15 4.27 -14.32 -15.42
CA CYS A 15 4.05 -13.65 -14.15
C CYS A 15 2.81 -12.76 -14.30
N ILE A 16 1.70 -13.18 -13.72
CA ILE A 16 0.59 -12.28 -13.42
C ILE A 16 1.10 -11.41 -12.29
N SER A 17 1.40 -10.15 -12.58
CA SER A 17 1.63 -9.14 -11.54
C SER A 17 0.30 -8.90 -10.84
N ALA A 18 0.13 -9.46 -9.64
CA ALA A 18 -0.99 -9.08 -8.80
C ALA A 18 -0.74 -7.65 -8.29
N SER A 19 -1.57 -6.71 -8.68
CA SER A 19 -1.64 -5.42 -8.02
C SER A 19 -2.19 -5.64 -6.61
N HIS A 20 -1.47 -5.11 -5.61
CA HIS A 20 -1.83 -5.22 -4.20
C HIS A 20 -2.09 -3.82 -3.64
N ALA A 21 -3.03 -3.74 -2.71
CA ALA A 21 -3.35 -2.52 -2.00
C ALA A 21 -2.15 -2.14 -1.14
N GLN A 22 -1.63 -0.94 -1.30
CA GLN A 22 -0.38 -0.60 -0.65
C GLN A 22 -0.48 0.74 0.06
N VAL A 23 -0.08 0.74 1.32
CA VAL A 23 0.36 1.96 2.02
C VAL A 23 1.88 2.02 1.95
N MET A 24 2.40 3.17 1.54
CA MET A 24 3.83 3.49 1.56
C MET A 24 4.05 4.63 2.53
N ILE A 25 4.93 4.41 3.51
CA ILE A 25 5.35 5.44 4.47
C ILE A 25 6.86 5.61 4.37
N THR A 26 7.31 6.86 4.32
CA THR A 26 8.70 7.26 4.18
C THR A 26 9.06 8.32 5.22
N GLY A 27 10.36 8.51 5.46
CA GLY A 27 10.86 9.55 6.37
C GLY A 27 10.97 9.14 7.85
N VAL A 28 10.68 7.87 8.18
CA VAL A 28 10.84 7.30 9.52
C VAL A 28 11.65 5.99 9.48
N ASP A 29 12.14 5.55 10.64
CA ASP A 29 12.81 4.25 10.76
C ASP A 29 11.81 3.07 10.79
N GLN A 30 12.32 1.84 10.70
CA GLN A 30 11.48 0.65 10.60
C GLN A 30 10.59 0.44 11.85
N ALA A 31 11.09 0.72 13.05
CA ALA A 31 10.31 0.52 14.27
C ALA A 31 9.14 1.51 14.35
N THR A 32 9.37 2.75 13.93
CA THR A 32 8.34 3.78 13.84
C THR A 32 7.34 3.45 12.73
N LEU A 33 7.83 2.99 11.57
CA LEU A 33 6.99 2.51 10.47
C LEU A 33 6.03 1.40 10.92
N ASP A 34 6.56 0.37 11.59
CA ASP A 34 5.76 -0.76 12.08
C ASP A 34 4.68 -0.31 13.08
N ASN A 35 5.01 0.67 13.94
CA ASN A 35 4.04 1.25 14.87
C ASN A 35 2.95 2.04 14.13
N VAL A 36 3.31 2.86 13.14
CA VAL A 36 2.33 3.62 12.35
C VAL A 36 1.38 2.69 11.59
N LEU A 37 1.91 1.66 10.93
CA LEU A 37 1.09 0.69 10.20
C LEU A 37 0.13 -0.07 11.13
N ALA A 38 0.54 -0.37 12.37
CA ALA A 38 -0.34 -1.02 13.35
C ALA A 38 -1.55 -0.17 13.78
N PHE A 39 -1.50 1.15 13.62
CA PHE A 39 -2.61 2.06 13.90
C PHE A 39 -3.48 2.32 12.66
N LEU A 40 -2.87 2.27 11.47
CA LEU A 40 -3.47 2.78 10.26
C LEU A 40 -4.47 1.79 9.67
N ARG A 41 -5.76 2.11 9.83
CA ARG A 41 -6.87 1.25 9.36
C ARG A 41 -6.95 1.13 7.84
N LEU A 42 -6.35 2.08 7.12
CA LEU A 42 -6.30 2.04 5.66
C LEU A 42 -5.43 0.88 5.16
N ASP A 43 -4.39 0.49 5.89
CA ASP A 43 -3.45 -0.58 5.49
C ASP A 43 -4.11 -1.97 5.42
N ASP A 44 -5.18 -2.17 6.20
CA ASP A 44 -5.96 -3.42 6.22
C ASP A 44 -6.90 -3.59 5.02
N GLU A 45 -7.08 -2.56 4.19
CA GLU A 45 -8.09 -2.59 3.14
C GLU A 45 -7.59 -3.31 1.86
N PRO A 46 -8.41 -4.16 1.23
CA PRO A 46 -8.05 -4.81 -0.02
C PRO A 46 -8.25 -3.89 -1.24
N CYS A 47 -7.74 -4.30 -2.41
CA CYS A 47 -7.93 -3.57 -3.68
C CYS A 47 -9.41 -3.38 -4.06
N ASP A 48 -10.26 -4.36 -3.75
CA ASP A 48 -11.69 -4.38 -4.07
C ASP A 48 -12.56 -3.64 -3.05
N ALA A 49 -11.94 -3.00 -2.05
CA ALA A 49 -12.64 -2.16 -1.10
C ALA A 49 -13.41 -1.03 -1.82
N PRO A 50 -14.65 -0.74 -1.39
CA PRO A 50 -15.44 0.34 -1.98
C PRO A 50 -14.72 1.68 -1.95
N ASP A 51 -14.85 2.44 -3.03
CA ASP A 51 -14.13 3.72 -3.18
C ASP A 51 -14.41 4.74 -2.07
N TRP A 52 -15.68 4.84 -1.63
CA TRP A 52 -16.05 5.70 -0.51
C TRP A 52 -15.35 5.33 0.80
N ARG A 53 -15.01 4.04 0.98
CA ARG A 53 -14.34 3.54 2.18
C ARG A 53 -12.87 3.91 2.17
N ILE A 54 -12.17 3.67 1.05
CA ILE A 54 -10.77 4.06 0.87
C ILE A 54 -10.61 5.57 1.04
N ARG A 55 -11.44 6.39 0.40
CA ARG A 55 -11.37 7.85 0.56
C ARG A 55 -11.62 8.30 2.00
N ARG A 56 -12.61 7.71 2.69
CA ARG A 56 -12.90 8.05 4.08
C ARG A 56 -11.72 7.72 5.00
N LEU A 57 -11.12 6.54 4.84
CA LEU A 57 -9.98 6.14 5.65
C LEU A 57 -8.74 6.96 5.31
N PHE A 58 -8.48 7.25 4.04
CA PHE A 58 -7.39 8.12 3.61
C PHE A 58 -7.50 9.54 4.20
N VAL A 59 -8.70 10.12 4.26
CA VAL A 59 -8.90 11.44 4.90
C VAL A 59 -8.59 11.42 6.40
N GLY A 60 -8.85 10.30 7.08
CA GLY A 60 -8.55 10.14 8.52
C GLY A 60 -7.14 9.60 8.81
N ALA A 61 -6.39 9.19 7.80
CA ALA A 61 -5.09 8.56 7.96
C ALA A 61 -4.06 9.49 8.61
N GLU A 62 -4.10 10.79 8.29
CA GLU A 62 -3.18 11.76 8.91
C GLU A 62 -3.33 11.79 10.44
N ASP A 63 -4.56 11.77 10.95
CA ASP A 63 -4.84 11.78 12.39
C ASP A 63 -4.35 10.47 13.05
N GLU A 64 -4.64 9.32 12.43
CA GLU A 64 -4.17 8.01 12.91
C GLU A 64 -2.63 7.93 12.95
N ILE A 65 -1.95 8.47 11.93
CA ILE A 65 -0.48 8.53 11.86
C ILE A 65 0.07 9.44 12.97
N ARG A 66 -0.55 10.61 13.21
CA ARG A 66 -0.14 11.52 14.29
C ARG A 66 -0.27 10.85 15.65
N GLU A 67 -1.41 10.22 15.94
CA GLU A 67 -1.61 9.49 17.19
C GLU A 67 -0.53 8.41 17.41
N ALA A 68 -0.20 7.65 16.36
CA ALA A 68 0.84 6.62 16.43
C ALA A 68 2.23 7.23 16.73
N LEU A 69 2.56 8.35 16.11
CA LEU A 69 3.83 9.05 16.27
C LEU A 69 3.96 9.72 17.65
N GLU A 70 2.88 10.24 18.20
CA GLU A 70 2.86 10.84 19.55
C GLU A 70 3.19 9.80 20.64
N VAL A 71 2.69 8.57 20.49
CA VAL A 71 2.96 7.46 21.43
C VAL A 71 4.45 7.17 21.55
N VAL A 72 5.21 7.37 20.47
CA VAL A 72 6.68 7.17 20.44
C VAL A 72 7.48 8.47 20.64
N GLY A 73 6.79 9.59 20.84
CA GLY A 73 7.39 10.86 21.28
C GLY A 73 7.55 11.95 20.20
N TYR A 74 6.95 11.78 19.02
CA TYR A 74 6.97 12.79 17.96
C TYR A 74 5.64 13.56 17.91
N TYR A 75 5.69 14.86 18.20
CA TYR A 75 4.50 15.72 18.29
C TYR A 75 4.40 16.72 17.13
N ASP A 76 5.53 17.27 16.69
CA ASP A 76 5.58 18.34 15.68
C ASP A 76 5.99 17.80 14.31
N VAL A 77 5.16 16.90 13.76
CA VAL A 77 5.44 16.26 12.46
C VAL A 77 4.70 16.94 11.30
N VAL A 78 5.32 16.95 10.12
CA VAL A 78 4.69 17.32 8.85
C VAL A 78 4.45 16.06 8.03
N ILE A 79 3.23 15.90 7.50
CA ILE A 79 2.83 14.72 6.74
C ILE A 79 2.30 15.20 5.38
N GLU A 80 2.95 14.77 4.31
CA GLU A 80 2.43 14.93 2.96
C GLU A 80 1.77 13.61 2.52
N GLN A 81 0.53 13.67 2.04
CA GLN A 81 -0.22 12.46 1.66
C GLN A 81 -0.72 12.50 0.21
N ARG A 82 -0.71 11.34 -0.44
CA ARG A 82 -1.23 11.13 -1.80
C ARG A 82 -1.99 9.82 -1.89
N LEU A 83 -3.13 9.85 -2.59
CA LEU A 83 -3.89 8.65 -2.94
C LEU A 83 -3.95 8.52 -4.46
N GLU A 84 -3.44 7.40 -4.97
CA GLU A 84 -3.54 6.99 -6.36
C GLU A 84 -4.47 5.77 -6.45
N ARG A 85 -5.33 5.75 -7.46
CA ARG A 85 -6.21 4.61 -7.74
C ARG A 85 -6.32 4.41 -9.23
N ASN A 86 -6.21 3.15 -9.64
CA ASN A 86 -6.47 2.72 -11.01
C ASN A 86 -7.60 1.67 -11.01
N GLU A 87 -7.86 1.06 -12.16
CA GLU A 87 -8.93 0.06 -12.31
C GLU A 87 -8.67 -1.23 -11.53
N GLU A 88 -7.40 -1.51 -11.20
CA GLU A 88 -7.01 -2.76 -10.54
C GLU A 88 -6.87 -2.60 -9.02
N CYS A 89 -6.33 -1.47 -8.54
CA CYS A 89 -6.04 -1.27 -7.13
C CYS A 89 -5.79 0.21 -6.76
N TRP A 90 -5.36 0.44 -5.52
CA TRP A 90 -5.03 1.74 -4.95
C TRP A 90 -3.67 1.72 -4.24
N LEU A 91 -3.05 2.89 -4.16
CA LEU A 91 -1.78 3.16 -3.48
C LEU A 91 -1.93 4.45 -2.68
N ALA A 92 -1.68 4.39 -1.37
CA ALA A 92 -1.61 5.56 -0.50
C ALA A 92 -0.15 5.79 -0.08
N SER A 93 0.34 7.01 -0.24
CA SER A 93 1.71 7.40 0.15
C SER A 93 1.66 8.49 1.21
N PHE A 94 2.51 8.35 2.23
CA PHE A 94 2.70 9.31 3.31
C PHE A 94 4.18 9.59 3.53
N ASP A 95 4.61 10.82 3.24
CA ASP A 95 5.97 11.30 3.50
C ASP A 95 5.97 12.07 4.83
N ILE A 96 6.66 11.53 5.84
CA ILE A 96 6.72 12.07 7.19
C ILE A 96 8.03 12.84 7.38
N THR A 97 7.95 14.06 7.89
CA THR A 97 9.11 14.83 8.37
C THR A 97 8.94 15.08 9.87
N LEU A 98 9.91 14.60 10.65
CA LEU A 98 9.96 14.68 12.12
C LEU A 98 10.57 15.99 12.63
#